data_AF-A0A8X8A966-F1
#
_entry.id   AF-A0A8X8A966-F1
#
_cell.length_a   1.000
_cell.length_b   1.000
_cell.length_c   1.000
_cell.angle_alpha   90.00
_cell.angle_beta   90.00
_cell.angle_gamma   90.00
#
_symmetry.space_group_name_H-M   'P 1'
#
loop_
_entity.id
_entity.type
_entity.pdbx_description
1 polymer ?
#
loop_
_entity_poly.entity_id
_entity_poly.type
_entity_poly.pdbx_seq_one_letter_code
_entity_poly.pdbx_strand_id
1 'polypeptide(L)'
;MATVIIRKRLTPTDIKSCLSYPARTLWEFPMVEGQTAIWFQARDPTGKVWNFELSKRPHGYLKPVIRGDWLNYVREKGLTVRDVIVLTREQDIQYEVTYHIKVEPDLRLTLKTFSSAYEMLEKTIDDGSRYLEG
;
A
#
# COMPACT_ATOMS: atom_id res chain seq x y z
N MET A 1 3.91 20.13 8.00
CA MET A 1 4.53 19.67 6.72
C MET A 1 4.58 18.16 6.74
N ALA A 2 4.16 17.50 5.65
CA ALA A 2 4.15 16.05 5.56
C ALA A 2 5.57 15.47 5.44
N THR A 3 5.92 14.56 6.34
CA THR A 3 7.18 13.82 6.32
C THR A 3 6.95 12.42 5.75
N VAL A 4 7.74 12.01 4.76
CA VAL A 4 7.69 10.65 4.21
C VAL A 4 8.40 9.68 5.16
N ILE A 5 7.65 8.75 5.73
CA ILE A 5 8.15 7.71 6.63
C ILE A 5 8.63 6.50 5.84
N ILE A 6 7.81 6.08 4.87
CA ILE A 6 8.09 4.97 3.98
C ILE A 6 7.82 5.43 2.56
N ARG A 7 8.77 5.19 1.66
CA ARG A 7 8.52 5.07 0.23
C ARG A 7 9.13 3.78 -0.25
N LYS A 8 8.28 2.80 -0.59
CA LYS A 8 8.73 1.44 -0.83
C LYS A 8 8.01 0.78 -1.98
N ARG A 9 8.81 0.18 -2.87
CA ARG A 9 8.33 -0.74 -3.90
C ARG A 9 7.95 -2.09 -3.28
N LEU A 10 6.74 -2.56 -3.54
CA LEU A 10 6.19 -3.79 -2.98
C LEU A 10 6.84 -5.03 -3.60
N THR A 11 7.15 -5.99 -2.74
CA THR A 11 7.67 -7.32 -3.07
C THR A 11 6.57 -8.38 -2.97
N PRO A 12 6.79 -9.61 -3.48
CA PRO A 12 5.83 -10.70 -3.31
C PRO A 12 5.44 -10.98 -1.85
N THR A 13 6.39 -10.87 -0.92
CA THR A 13 6.12 -11.03 0.52
C THR A 13 5.23 -9.93 1.06
N ASP A 14 5.42 -8.70 0.59
CA ASP A 14 4.57 -7.57 1.01
C ASP A 14 3.12 -7.77 0.58
N ILE A 15 2.90 -8.29 -0.63
CA ILE A 15 1.54 -8.57 -1.13
C ILE A 15 0.89 -9.76 -0.41
N LYS A 16 1.66 -10.83 -0.15
CA LYS A 16 1.10 -12.09 0.35
C LYS A 16 0.98 -12.19 1.87
N SER A 17 1.71 -11.37 2.63
CA SER A 17 1.81 -11.54 4.09
C SER A 17 1.79 -10.23 4.86
N CYS A 18 2.85 -9.42 4.75
CA CYS A 18 3.01 -8.21 5.56
C CYS A 18 3.98 -7.24 4.91
N LEU A 19 3.71 -5.95 5.06
CA LEU A 19 4.58 -4.91 4.54
C LEU A 19 5.83 -4.81 5.42
N SER A 20 6.99 -5.21 4.89
CA SER A 20 8.23 -5.02 5.65
C SER A 20 8.58 -3.54 5.79
N TYR A 21 8.94 -3.15 7.01
CA TYR A 21 9.20 -1.78 7.41
C TYR A 21 10.73 -1.57 7.56
N PRO A 22 11.29 -0.41 7.13
CA PRO A 22 12.71 -0.14 7.31
C PRO A 22 13.05 0.10 8.78
N ALA A 23 13.91 -0.73 9.39
CA ALA A 23 14.30 -0.56 10.79
C ALA A 23 14.88 0.83 11.10
N ARG A 24 15.57 1.46 10.14
CA ARG A 24 16.17 2.80 10.29
C ARG A 24 15.16 3.94 10.51
N THR A 25 13.90 3.76 10.13
CA THR A 25 12.83 4.75 10.33
C THR A 25 11.89 4.34 11.46
N LEU A 26 12.25 3.35 12.29
CA LEU A 26 11.35 2.84 13.34
C LEU A 26 11.09 3.88 14.44
N TRP A 27 12.05 4.78 14.68
CA TRP A 27 11.94 5.90 15.63
C TRP A 27 10.84 6.90 15.29
N GLU A 28 10.28 6.84 14.07
CA GLU A 28 9.16 7.67 13.65
C GLU A 28 7.86 7.35 14.41
N PHE A 29 7.81 6.19 15.06
CA PHE A 29 6.69 5.73 15.88
C PHE A 29 7.07 5.73 17.36
N PRO A 30 6.19 6.21 18.26
CA PRO A 30 6.46 6.28 19.69
C PRO A 30 6.28 4.91 20.37
N MET A 31 7.15 3.95 20.06
CA MET A 31 7.20 2.68 20.80
C MET A 31 7.91 2.90 22.14
N VAL A 32 7.23 2.58 23.25
CA VAL A 32 7.88 2.60 24.58
C VAL A 32 8.90 1.48 24.69
N GLU A 33 9.87 1.62 25.60
CA GLU A 33 10.84 0.57 25.86
C GLU A 33 10.14 -0.74 26.27
N GLY A 34 10.60 -1.87 25.74
CA GLY A 34 9.96 -3.18 25.91
C GLY A 34 8.75 -3.45 25.00
N GLN A 35 8.17 -2.42 24.36
CA GLN A 35 7.05 -2.62 23.42
C GLN A 35 7.55 -3.24 22.11
N THR A 36 6.86 -4.30 21.67
CA THR A 36 7.17 -5.04 20.44
C THR A 36 6.21 -4.75 19.30
N ALA A 37 5.06 -4.11 19.58
CA ALA A 37 4.06 -3.74 18.58
C ALA A 37 3.30 -2.48 18.99
N ILE A 38 2.96 -1.63 18.02
CA ILE A 38 2.12 -0.44 18.18
C ILE A 38 1.04 -0.43 17.10
N TRP A 39 -0.18 -0.06 17.47
CA TRP A 39 -1.26 0.19 16.54
C TRP A 39 -1.30 1.66 16.14
N PHE A 40 -1.55 1.93 14.86
CA PHE A 40 -1.72 3.28 14.34
C PHE A 40 -2.77 3.30 13.23
N GLN A 41 -3.44 4.43 13.10
CA GLN A 41 -4.43 4.66 12.06
C GLN A 41 -3.79 5.45 10.93
N ALA A 42 -4.02 5.02 9.68
CA ALA A 42 -3.63 5.79 8.51
C ALA A 42 -4.83 6.05 7.60
N ARG A 43 -4.96 7.29 7.14
CA ARG A 43 -6.02 7.69 6.20
C ARG A 43 -5.51 7.59 4.77
N ASP A 44 -6.33 7.04 3.88
CA ASP A 44 -6.04 6.99 2.45
C ASP A 44 -6.61 8.22 1.69
N PRO A 45 -6.30 8.42 0.40
CA PRO A 45 -6.80 9.55 -0.37
C PRO A 45 -8.34 9.60 -0.51
N THR A 46 -9.03 8.48 -0.27
CA THR A 46 -10.50 8.42 -0.29
C THR A 46 -11.11 8.82 1.06
N GLY A 47 -10.28 9.11 2.06
CA GLY A 47 -10.70 9.44 3.43
C GLY A 47 -10.91 8.21 4.32
N LYS A 48 -10.81 6.99 3.76
CA LYS A 48 -10.97 5.75 4.53
C LYS A 48 -9.80 5.57 5.49
N VAL A 49 -10.12 5.18 6.72
CA VAL A 49 -9.16 4.92 7.79
C VAL A 49 -8.84 3.43 7.86
N TRP A 50 -7.56 3.11 7.99
CA TRP A 50 -7.03 1.76 8.06
C TRP A 50 -6.27 1.56 9.38
N ASN A 51 -6.54 0.48 10.10
CA ASN A 51 -5.90 0.16 11.38
C ASN A 51 -4.71 -0.77 11.15
N PHE A 52 -3.50 -0.23 11.26
CA PHE A 52 -2.28 -0.98 11.04
C PHE A 52 -1.56 -1.28 12.35
N GLU A 53 -0.89 -2.42 12.40
CA GLU A 53 0.00 -2.79 13.48
C GLU A 53 1.44 -2.75 12.97
N LEU A 54 2.30 -1.90 13.55
CA LEU A 54 3.74 -1.96 13.34
C LEU A 54 4.35 -2.83 14.44
N SER A 55 4.93 -3.97 14.09
CA SER A 55 5.54 -4.90 15.05
C SER A 55 6.98 -5.24 14.69
N LYS A 56 7.82 -5.46 15.71
CA LYS A 56 9.21 -5.94 15.61
C LYS A 56 9.38 -7.23 16.40
N ARG A 57 10.35 -8.06 16.00
CA ARG A 57 10.67 -9.28 16.75
C ARG A 57 11.27 -8.90 18.11
N PRO A 58 10.93 -9.60 19.20
CA PRO A 58 11.49 -9.34 20.53
C PRO A 58 12.99 -9.67 20.62
N HIS A 59 13.47 -10.63 19.83
CA HIS A 59 14.87 -11.08 19.81
C HIS A 59 15.36 -11.29 18.37
N GLY A 60 16.67 -11.13 18.15
CA GLY A 60 17.32 -11.33 16.85
C GLY A 60 17.20 -10.12 15.89
N TYR A 61 17.33 -10.37 14.58
CA TYR A 61 17.27 -9.30 13.58
C TYR A 61 15.92 -8.59 13.60
N LEU A 62 15.94 -7.33 14.05
CA LEU A 62 14.79 -6.45 14.19
C LEU A 62 14.29 -6.02 12.81
N LYS A 63 13.66 -6.92 12.05
CA LYS A 63 12.95 -6.59 10.81
C LYS A 63 11.50 -6.26 11.17
N PRO A 64 11.15 -4.98 11.39
CA PRO A 64 9.77 -4.63 11.67
C PRO A 64 8.89 -4.87 10.44
N VAL A 65 7.62 -5.12 10.70
CA VAL A 65 6.60 -5.36 9.69
C VAL A 65 5.31 -4.64 10.05
N ILE A 66 4.58 -4.20 9.05
CA ILE A 66 3.22 -3.69 9.17
C ILE A 66 2.23 -4.83 8.87
N ARG A 67 1.31 -5.03 9.80
CA ARG A 67 0.17 -5.97 9.78
C ARG A 67 -1.13 -5.21 10.09
N GLY A 68 -2.09 -5.86 10.75
CA GLY A 68 -3.44 -5.35 10.93
C GLY A 68 -4.21 -5.42 9.62
N ASP A 69 -4.78 -4.31 9.20
CA ASP A 69 -5.56 -4.21 7.96
C ASP A 69 -4.74 -4.31 6.66
N TRP A 70 -3.43 -4.53 6.73
CA TRP A 70 -2.56 -4.52 5.55
C TRP A 70 -3.06 -5.42 4.40
N LEU A 71 -3.45 -6.67 4.67
CA LEU A 71 -3.96 -7.56 3.62
C LEU A 71 -5.38 -7.19 3.14
N ASN A 72 -6.16 -6.49 3.97
CA ASN A 72 -7.43 -5.91 3.54
C ASN A 72 -7.19 -4.74 2.58
N TYR A 73 -6.24 -3.88 2.92
CA TYR A 73 -5.79 -2.77 2.07
C TYR A 73 -5.28 -3.27 0.71
N VAL A 74 -4.41 -4.30 0.71
CA VAL A 74 -3.90 -4.93 -0.52
C VAL A 74 -5.04 -5.40 -1.42
N ARG A 75 -6.01 -6.14 -0.87
CA ARG A 75 -7.13 -6.68 -1.64
C ARG A 75 -8.04 -5.58 -2.17
N GLU A 76 -8.42 -4.62 -1.32
CA GLU A 76 -9.36 -3.57 -1.69
C GLU A 76 -8.76 -2.56 -2.69
N LYS A 77 -7.49 -2.22 -2.56
CA LYS A 77 -6.80 -1.32 -3.49
C LYS A 77 -6.24 -2.02 -4.72
N GLY A 78 -6.39 -3.34 -4.83
CA GLY A 78 -5.90 -4.12 -5.97
C GLY A 78 -4.37 -4.06 -6.11
N LEU A 79 -3.64 -4.01 -5.00
CA LEU A 79 -2.19 -3.84 -5.02
C LEU A 79 -1.47 -5.03 -5.66
N THR A 80 -0.46 -4.71 -6.47
CA THR A 80 0.38 -5.66 -7.18
C THR A 80 1.85 -5.52 -6.81
N VAL A 81 2.63 -6.54 -7.15
CA VAL A 81 4.09 -6.49 -6.98
C VAL A 81 4.63 -5.34 -7.84
N ARG A 82 5.54 -4.55 -7.27
CA ARG A 82 6.15 -3.33 -7.84
C ARG A 82 5.37 -2.03 -7.70
N ASP A 83 4.11 -2.05 -7.25
CA ASP A 83 3.46 -0.81 -6.79
C ASP A 83 4.28 -0.18 -5.67
N VAL A 84 4.19 1.14 -5.52
CA VAL A 84 4.91 1.88 -4.49
C VAL A 84 3.95 2.34 -3.43
N ILE A 85 4.18 1.90 -2.19
CA ILE A 85 3.51 2.45 -1.01
C ILE A 85 4.27 3.67 -0.52
N VAL A 86 3.51 4.71 -0.24
CA VAL A 86 3.99 5.90 0.46
C VAL A 86 3.20 6.05 1.74
N LEU A 87 3.91 6.02 2.87
CA LEU A 87 3.36 6.35 4.19
C LEU A 87 3.98 7.68 4.63
N THR A 88 3.13 8.64 4.98
CA THR A 88 3.55 9.95 5.49
C THR A 88 3.00 10.18 6.89
N ARG A 89 3.71 10.99 7.67
CA ARG A 89 3.18 11.59 8.90
C ARG A 89 3.06 13.09 8.75
N GLU A 90 2.04 13.64 9.35
CA GLU A 90 1.86 15.07 9.56
C GLU A 90 1.67 15.30 11.04
N GLN A 91 2.34 16.33 11.55
CA GLN A 91 2.14 16.81 12.91
C GLN A 91 1.51 18.20 12.83
N ASP A 92 0.43 18.39 13.56
CA ASP A 92 -0.25 19.68 13.64
C ASP A 92 0.34 20.58 14.74
N ILE A 93 -0.25 21.77 14.90
CA ILE A 93 0.17 22.75 15.90
C ILE A 93 -0.08 22.30 17.36
N GLN A 94 -0.92 21.28 17.56
CA GLN A 94 -1.22 20.68 18.86
C GLN A 94 -0.38 19.43 19.13
N TYR A 95 0.62 19.16 18.28
CA TYR A 95 1.49 17.98 18.32
C TYR A 95 0.77 16.66 18.03
N GLU A 96 -0.47 16.68 17.53
CA GLU A 96 -1.19 15.49 17.12
C GLU A 96 -0.59 14.95 15.81
N VAL A 97 -0.32 13.64 15.77
CA VAL A 97 0.30 12.97 14.62
C VAL A 97 -0.76 12.23 13.82
N THR A 98 -0.94 12.63 12.56
CA THR A 98 -1.78 11.92 11.60
C THR A 98 -0.93 11.18 10.59
N TYR A 99 -1.26 9.91 10.33
CA TYR A 99 -0.62 9.12 9.28
C TYR A 99 -1.50 9.07 8.03
N HIS A 100 -0.86 9.10 6.87
CA HIS A 100 -1.53 8.94 5.58
C HIS A 100 -0.84 7.88 4.74
N ILE A 101 -1.61 7.06 4.05
CA ILE A 101 -1.12 6.01 3.17
C ILE A 101 -1.65 6.20 1.75
N LYS A 102 -0.78 6.14 0.75
CA LYS A 102 -1.18 6.15 -0.67
C LYS A 102 -0.39 5.13 -1.49
N VAL A 103 -0.95 4.86 -2.67
CA VAL A 103 -0.39 3.97 -3.68
C VAL A 103 0.07 4.81 -4.87
N GLU A 104 1.28 4.57 -5.32
CA GLU A 104 1.81 5.01 -6.61
C GLU A 104 1.94 3.75 -7.50
N PRO A 105 1.01 3.53 -8.45
CA PRO A 105 0.94 2.27 -9.21
C PRO A 105 2.15 2.11 -10.15
N ASP A 106 2.57 0.86 -10.40
CA ASP A 106 3.54 0.57 -11.47
C ASP A 106 2.86 0.68 -12.84
N LEU A 107 2.99 1.87 -13.44
CA LEU A 107 2.41 2.19 -14.74
C LEU A 107 2.76 1.19 -15.85
N ARG A 108 3.88 0.45 -15.75
CA ARG A 108 4.24 -0.56 -16.76
C ARG A 108 3.25 -1.71 -16.84
N LEU A 109 2.73 -2.16 -15.70
CA LEU A 109 1.75 -3.24 -15.66
C LEU A 109 0.36 -2.69 -15.97
N THR A 110 0.01 -1.55 -15.37
CA THR A 110 -1.27 -0.87 -15.60
C THR A 110 -1.53 -0.58 -17.07
N LEU A 111 -0.56 -0.01 -17.78
CA LEU A 111 -0.70 0.31 -19.21
C LEU A 111 -0.78 -0.95 -20.09
N LYS A 112 -0.04 -2.02 -19.77
CA LYS A 112 -0.15 -3.30 -20.48
C LYS A 112 -1.54 -3.92 -20.33
N THR A 113 -2.09 -3.89 -19.11
CA THR A 113 -3.43 -4.39 -18.85
C THR A 113 -4.47 -3.59 -19.63
N PHE A 114 -4.37 -2.26 -19.65
CA PHE A 114 -5.29 -1.42 -20.43
C PHE A 114 -5.18 -1.68 -21.93
N SER A 115 -3.96 -1.73 -22.51
CA SER A 115 -3.77 -2.05 -23.93
C SER A 115 -4.45 -3.37 -24.31
N SER A 116 -4.20 -4.42 -23.53
CA SER A 116 -4.78 -5.75 -23.78
C SER A 116 -6.31 -5.76 -23.63
N ALA A 117 -6.85 -5.05 -22.64
CA ALA A 117 -8.30 -4.94 -22.44
C ALA A 117 -8.98 -4.17 -23.59
N TYR A 118 -8.34 -3.09 -24.08
CA TYR A 118 -8.83 -2.33 -25.22
C TYR A 118 -8.81 -3.17 -26.51
N GLU A 119 -7.72 -3.90 -26.78
CA GLU A 119 -7.62 -4.81 -27.93
C GLU A 119 -8.72 -5.90 -27.89
N MET A 120 -9.03 -6.45 -26.72
CA MET A 120 -10.12 -7.41 -26.54
C MET A 120 -11.51 -6.79 -26.80
N LEU A 121 -11.73 -5.55 -26.36
CA LEU A 121 -12.97 -4.82 -26.60
C LEU A 121 -13.17 -4.52 -28.09
N GLU A 122 -12.15 -4.01 -28.78
CA GLU A 122 -12.20 -3.73 -30.22
C GLU A 122 -12.51 -4.99 -31.03
N LYS A 123 -11.86 -6.11 -30.71
CA LYS A 123 -12.15 -7.39 -31.35
C LYS A 123 -13.60 -7.84 -31.12
N THR A 124 -14.10 -7.68 -29.91
CA THR A 124 -15.49 -8.05 -29.59
C THR A 124 -16.50 -7.20 -30.36
N ILE A 125 -16.19 -5.91 -30.58
CA ILE A 125 -17.01 -5.01 -31.38
C ILE A 125 -16.96 -5.39 -32.87
N ASP A 126 -15.78 -5.68 -33.42
CA ASP A 126 -15.63 -6.13 -34.81
C ASP A 126 -16.41 -7.44 -35.07
N ASP A 127 -16.21 -8.44 -34.20
CA ASP A 127 -16.90 -9.72 -34.30
C ASP A 127 -18.42 -9.55 -34.16
N GLY A 128 -18.90 -8.68 -33.25
CA GLY A 128 -20.33 -8.38 -33.07
C GLY A 128 -20.99 -7.67 -34.25
N SER A 129 -20.27 -6.76 -34.91
CA SER A 129 -20.77 -6.04 -36.09
C SER A 129 -21.00 -6.97 -37.29
N ARG A 130 -20.16 -8.00 -37.45
CA ARG A 130 -20.22 -8.97 -38.55
C ARG A 130 -21.48 -9.86 -38.52
N TYR A 131 -22.19 -9.95 -37.40
CA TYR A 131 -23.45 -10.70 -37.27
C TYR A 131 -24.71 -9.88 -37.59
N LEU A 132 -24.61 -8.56 -37.74
CA LEU A 132 -25.77 -7.69 -37.99
C LEU A 132 -25.93 -7.31 -39.48
N GLU A 133 -24.97 -7.68 -40.33
CA GLU A 133 -24.98 -7.41 -41.78
C GLU A 133 -25.31 -8.67 -42.64
N GLY A 134 -25.81 -9.75 -42.03
CA GLY A 134 -26.13 -11.04 -42.70
C GLY A 134 -27.62 -11.33 -42.84
#